data_AF-A0A9D9QYJ7-F1
#
_entry.id   AF-A0A9D9QYJ7-F1
#
_cell.length_a   1.000
_cell.length_b   1.000
_cell.length_c   1.000
_cell.angle_alpha   90.00
_cell.angle_beta   90.00
_cell.angle_gamma   90.00
#
_symmetry.space_group_name_H-M   'P 1'
#
loop_
_entity.id
_entity.type
_entity.pdbx_description
1 polymer ?
#
loop_
_entity_poly.entity_id
_entity_poly.type
_entity_poly.pdbx_seq_one_letter_code
_entity_poly.pdbx_strand_id
1 'polypeptide(L)' 'MKLSSILVILFALTLVACGKPTAPESASSEGYGTTHEGKAAEGRNELPPAEAK' A
#
# COMPACT_ATOMS: atom_id res chain seq x y z
N MET A 1 10.99 -10.60 -38.27
CA MET A 1 10.92 -10.89 -36.82
C MET A 1 9.45 -11.07 -36.45
N LYS A 2 9.10 -12.13 -35.70
CA LYS A 2 7.71 -12.44 -35.34
C LYS A 2 7.13 -11.25 -34.56
N LEU A 3 5.99 -10.70 -34.99
CA LEU A 3 5.35 -9.50 -34.43
C LEU A 3 5.21 -9.56 -32.89
N SER A 4 5.03 -10.77 -32.38
CA SER A 4 4.95 -11.09 -30.95
C SER A 4 6.16 -10.61 -30.14
N SER A 5 7.36 -10.64 -30.72
CA SER A 5 8.58 -10.18 -30.02
C SER A 5 8.60 -8.67 -29.79
N ILE A 6 7.99 -7.89 -30.69
CA ILE A 6 7.94 -6.43 -30.58
C ILE A 6 7.00 -6.03 -29.43
N LEU A 7 5.86 -6.72 -29.30
CA LEU A 7 4.88 -6.45 -28.25
C LEU A 7 5.43 -6.70 -26.84
N VAL A 8 6.23 -7.77 -26.67
CA VAL A 8 6.88 -8.08 -25.38
C VAL A 8 7.86 -6.98 -24.96
N ILE A 9 8.63 -6.45 -25.92
CA ILE A 9 9.59 -5.37 -25.66
C ILE A 9 8.86 -4.08 -25.26
N LEU A 10 7.79 -3.73 -25.99
CA LEU A 10 6.99 -2.54 -25.67
C LEU A 10 6.34 -2.66 -24.28
N PHE A 11 5.81 -3.83 -23.92
CA PHE A 11 5.23 -4.07 -22.61
C PHE A 11 6.27 -3.95 -21.48
N ALA A 12 7.47 -4.53 -21.66
CA ALA A 12 8.54 -4.40 -20.69
C ALA A 12 9.00 -2.94 -20.50
N LEU A 13 9.05 -2.15 -21.58
CA LEU A 13 9.37 -0.72 -21.52
C LEU A 13 8.30 0.09 -20.77
N THR A 14 7.02 -0.27 -20.90
CA THR A 14 5.94 0.38 -20.12
C THR A 14 6.00 0.07 -18.62
N LEU A 15 6.44 -1.13 -18.24
CA LEU A 15 6.60 -1.50 -16.82
C LEU A 15 7.76 -0.76 -16.14
N VAL A 16 8.86 -0.52 -16.88
CA VAL A 16 9.99 0.28 -16.38
C VAL A 16 9.59 1.76 -16.21
N ALA A 17 8.78 2.29 -17.14
CA ALA A 17 8.31 3.67 -17.09
C ALA A 17 7.25 3.92 -15.99
N CYS A 18 6.54 2.88 -15.54
CA CYS A 18 5.55 2.99 -14.47
C CYS A 18 6.18 3.13 -13.06
N GLY A 19 7.52 3.04 -12.95
CA GLY A 19 8.23 3.13 -11.69
C GLY A 19 7.97 1.91 -10.80
N LYS A 20 8.83 1.71 -9.79
CA LYS A 20 8.50 0.76 -8.71
C LYS A 20 7.14 1.14 -8.12
N PRO A 21 6.34 0.20 -7.58
CA PRO A 21 5.20 0.57 -6.77
C PRO A 21 5.70 1.53 -5.70
N THR A 22 5.29 2.80 -5.77
CA THR A 22 5.49 3.80 -4.70
C THR A 22 4.55 3.46 -3.55
N ALA A 23 4.56 2.20 -3.12
CA ALA A 23 4.06 1.83 -1.82
C ALA A 23 5.15 2.25 -0.82
N PRO A 24 4.78 2.95 0.27
CA PRO A 24 5.76 3.28 1.29
C PRO A 24 6.39 1.98 1.80
N GLU A 25 7.69 2.01 2.02
CA GLU A 25 8.51 0.88 2.49
C GLU A 25 7.99 0.27 3.80
N SER A 26 7.23 1.04 4.57
CA SER A 26 6.47 0.59 5.73
C SER A 26 5.27 1.51 5.97
N ALA A 27 4.27 1.04 6.72
CA ALA A 27 3.27 1.94 7.28
C ALA A 27 3.99 3.01 8.12
N SER A 28 3.69 4.29 7.91
CA SER A 28 4.19 5.35 8.77
C SER A 28 3.63 5.13 10.17
N SER A 29 4.51 4.95 11.15
CA SER A 29 4.11 4.82 12.56
C SER A 29 3.73 6.17 13.18
N GLU A 30 4.15 7.28 12.55
CA GLU A 30 3.93 8.62 13.08
C GLU A 30 2.48 9.05 12.81
N GLY A 31 1.74 9.35 13.89
CA GLY A 31 0.32 9.73 13.81
C GLY A 31 -0.65 8.57 13.55
N TYR A 32 -0.16 7.33 13.48
CA TYR A 32 -1.05 6.17 13.34
C TYR A 32 -1.87 5.97 14.62
N GLY A 33 -3.18 5.83 14.47
CA GLY A 33 -4.08 5.71 15.62
C GLY A 33 -4.29 7.01 16.40
N THR A 34 -3.90 8.17 15.87
CA THR A 34 -4.21 9.48 16.46
C THR A 34 -5.12 10.31 15.57
N THR A 35 -5.82 11.27 16.17
CA THR A 35 -6.58 12.31 15.46
C THR A 35 -5.65 13.36 14.88
N HIS A 36 -6.20 14.25 14.05
CA HIS A 36 -5.52 15.47 13.58
C HIS A 36 -4.93 16.32 14.72
N GLU A 37 -5.53 16.26 15.91
CA GLU A 37 -5.09 16.97 17.13
C GLU A 37 -4.01 16.21 17.92
N GLY A 38 -3.52 15.07 17.42
CA GLY A 38 -2.56 14.21 18.12
C GLY A 38 -3.14 13.40 19.29
N LYS A 39 -4.47 13.38 19.45
CA LYS A 39 -5.15 12.59 20.50
C LYS A 39 -5.35 11.15 20.04
N ALA A 40 -5.41 10.18 20.94
CA ALA A 40 -5.73 8.80 20.56
C ALA A 40 -7.10 8.71 19.84
N ALA A 41 -7.18 7.94 18.75
CA ALA A 41 -8.42 7.66 18.05
C ALA A 41 -9.21 6.56 18.79
N GLU A 42 -9.80 6.93 19.93
CA GLU A 42 -10.68 6.05 20.71
C GLU A 42 -11.89 5.61 19.84
N GLY A 43 -12.34 4.37 19.98
CA GLY A 43 -13.56 3.89 19.32
C GLY A 43 -13.43 3.31 17.91
N ARG A 44 -12.37 3.64 17.14
CA ARG A 44 -12.25 3.18 15.73
C ARG A 44 -11.49 1.87 15.54
N ASN A 45 -10.58 1.54 16.45
CA ASN A 45 -9.69 0.37 16.36
C ASN A 45 -9.87 -0.61 17.54
N GLU A 46 -10.89 -0.43 18.37
CA GLU A 46 -11.17 -1.38 19.44
C GLU A 46 -11.61 -2.72 18.85
N LEU A 47 -10.76 -3.73 19.03
CA LEU A 47 -11.11 -5.11 18.75
C LEU A 47 -12.30 -5.47 19.66
N PRO A 48 -13.31 -6.18 19.15
CA PRO A 48 -14.40 -6.66 20.00
C PRO A 48 -13.79 -7.45 21.18
N PRO A 49 -14.40 -7.38 22.38
CA PRO A 49 -13.89 -8.10 23.54
C PRO A 49 -13.74 -9.57 23.14
N ALA A 50 -12.52 -10.10 23.30
CA ALA A 50 -12.23 -11.48 22.96
C ALA A 50 -13.25 -12.36 23.66
N GLU A 51 -14.03 -13.10 22.87
CA GLU A 51 -15.06 -14.01 23.39
C GLU A 51 -14.39 -14.94 24.41
N ALA A 52 -14.77 -14.79 25.68
CA ALA A 52 -14.41 -15.70 26.75
C ALA A 52 -15.04 -17.05 26.40
N LYS A 53 -14.19 -17.97 25.95
CA LYS A 53 -14.54 -19.37 25.71
C LYS A 53 -14.32 -20.19 26.97
#